data_AF-A0A8W8IT84-F1
#
_entry.id   AF-A0A8W8IT84-F1
#
_cell.length_a   1.000
_cell.length_b   1.000
_cell.length_c   1.000
_cell.angle_alpha   90.00
_cell.angle_beta   90.00
_cell.angle_gamma   90.00
#
_symmetry.space_group_name_H-M   'P 1'
#
loop_
_entity.id
_entity.type
_entity.pdbx_description
1 polymer ?
#
loop_
_entity_poly.entity_id
_entity_poly.type
_entity_poly.pdbx_seq_one_letter_code
_entity_poly.pdbx_strand_id
1 'polypeptide(L)'
;MAREACFLNTRRALCSSVGINAILFTALFVLQYFYDSRKDDGNATEKLSVHASGQQAKNDYSDFISVSNNTLCVECGYLGENISAEETLYNQILISKYGSQMCCLEDGSLASLARKVLKIGDSEKPIDKDSFSWWRERPNSAHLYLKDLYRTQLHWTATEETGSAFSKLPIVDQNKFVIEKTGHYFVYAAVVFDFRTVTKVPQVYFNITGFLPVISRFTFVLMGKYGGSPFSEKRHTGYLCGISKFYKGHQISVSVNDHSFIDNTPYANFFGIFKL
;
A
#
# COMPACT_ATOMS: atom_id res chain seq x y z
N MET A 1 -2.18 45.68 9.92
CA MET A 1 -2.86 45.58 8.61
C MET A 1 -2.67 44.23 7.89
N ALA A 2 -1.55 43.91 7.23
CA ALA A 2 -1.43 42.65 6.46
C ALA A 2 -1.48 41.35 7.30
N ARG A 3 -0.95 41.38 8.53
CA ARG A 3 -0.89 40.23 9.45
C ARG A 3 -2.26 39.90 10.07
N GLU A 4 -3.07 40.91 10.34
CA GLU A 4 -4.44 40.78 10.86
C GLU A 4 -5.40 40.29 9.78
N ALA A 5 -5.25 40.76 8.54
CA ALA A 5 -6.01 40.26 7.40
C ALA A 5 -5.71 38.78 7.10
N CYS A 6 -4.45 38.36 7.22
CA CYS A 6 -4.06 36.95 7.09
C CYS A 6 -4.71 36.09 8.18
N PHE A 7 -4.65 36.52 9.44
CA PHE A 7 -5.25 35.80 10.56
C PHE A 7 -6.78 35.68 10.45
N LEU A 8 -7.47 36.74 10.03
CA LEU A 8 -8.92 36.71 9.79
C LEU A 8 -9.30 35.78 8.63
N ASN A 9 -8.52 35.77 7.55
CA ASN A 9 -8.78 34.90 6.40
C ASN A 9 -8.51 33.43 6.74
N THR A 10 -7.45 33.13 7.50
CA THR A 10 -7.19 31.77 7.99
C THR A 10 -8.28 31.29 8.94
N ARG A 11 -8.75 32.14 9.87
CA ARG A 11 -9.84 31.80 10.79
C ARG A 11 -11.15 31.53 10.05
N ARG A 12 -11.49 32.35 9.03
CA ARG A 12 -12.68 32.13 8.18
C ARG A 12 -12.58 30.84 7.39
N ALA A 13 -11.43 30.55 6.78
CA ALA A 13 -11.21 29.30 6.04
C ALA A 13 -11.33 28.07 6.96
N LEU A 14 -10.82 28.15 8.19
CA LEU A 14 -10.91 27.06 9.17
C LEU A 14 -12.35 26.84 9.63
N CYS A 15 -13.09 27.90 9.95
CA CYS A 15 -14.50 27.79 10.33
C CYS A 15 -15.37 27.25 9.20
N SER A 16 -15.15 27.68 7.95
CA SER A 16 -15.85 27.15 6.79
C SER A 16 -15.51 25.68 6.53
N SER A 17 -14.25 25.27 6.68
CA SER A 17 -13.84 23.88 6.53
C SER A 17 -14.46 22.97 7.61
N VAL A 18 -14.48 23.41 8.86
CA VAL A 18 -15.13 22.67 9.96
C VAL A 18 -16.63 22.56 9.73
N GLY A 19 -17.30 23.65 9.31
CA GLY A 19 -18.73 23.63 9.01
C GLY A 19 -19.09 22.67 7.87
N ILE A 20 -18.34 22.71 6.77
CA ILE A 20 -18.56 21.81 5.62
C ILE A 20 -18.31 20.35 6.02
N ASN A 21 -17.25 20.06 6.77
CA ASN A 21 -16.96 18.70 7.23
C ASN A 21 -18.03 18.16 8.20
N ALA A 22 -18.56 19.00 9.09
CA ALA A 22 -19.65 18.61 9.98
C ALA A 22 -20.94 18.28 9.20
N ILE A 23 -21.27 19.08 8.18
CA ILE A 23 -22.42 18.82 7.29
C ILE A 23 -22.23 17.52 6.52
N LEU A 24 -21.04 17.29 5.95
CA LEU A 24 -20.73 16.05 5.22
C LEU A 24 -20.81 14.83 6.13
N PHE A 25 -20.27 14.92 7.35
CA PHE A 25 -20.33 13.82 8.32
C PHE A 25 -21.77 13.51 8.73
N THR A 26 -22.59 14.53 8.94
CA THR A 26 -24.02 14.36 9.27
C THR A 26 -24.79 13.76 8.10
N ALA A 27 -24.52 14.20 6.87
CA ALA A 27 -25.14 13.65 5.66
C ALA A 27 -24.77 12.17 5.44
N LEU A 28 -23.50 11.81 5.66
CA LEU A 28 -23.04 10.42 5.59
C LEU A 28 -23.70 9.55 6.66
N PHE A 29 -23.84 10.05 7.89
CA PHE A 29 -24.54 9.33 8.97
C PHE A 29 -26.02 9.09 8.64
N VAL A 30 -26.71 10.09 8.08
CA VAL A 30 -28.10 9.96 7.65
C VAL A 30 -28.23 8.97 6.49
N LEU A 31 -27.33 9.03 5.50
CA LEU A 31 -27.31 8.07 4.40
C LEU A 31 -27.03 6.64 4.88
N GLN A 32 -26.11 6.45 5.82
CA GLN A 32 -25.83 5.17 6.46
C GLN A 32 -27.07 4.62 7.17
N TYR A 33 -27.75 5.46 7.96
CA TYR A 33 -28.97 5.09 8.67
C TYR A 33 -30.10 4.66 7.70
N PHE A 34 -30.30 5.40 6.60
CA PHE A 34 -31.29 5.01 5.58
C PHE A 34 -30.88 3.76 4.79
N TYR A 35 -29.58 3.52 4.61
CA TYR A 35 -29.07 2.31 3.99
C TYR A 35 -29.32 1.08 4.88
N ASP A 36 -29.02 1.19 6.17
CA ASP A 36 -29.24 0.11 7.15
C ASP A 36 -30.74 -0.14 7.40
N SER A 37 -31.57 0.91 7.52
CA SER A 37 -33.03 0.75 7.64
C SER A 37 -33.68 0.14 6.39
N ARG A 38 -33.08 0.25 5.20
CA ARG A 38 -33.56 -0.47 4.00
C ARG A 38 -33.11 -1.93 3.95
N LYS A 39 -32.08 -2.31 4.71
CA LYS A 39 -31.56 -3.68 4.76
C LYS A 39 -32.37 -4.57 5.71
N ASP A 40 -33.00 -3.98 6.73
CA ASP A 40 -33.81 -4.71 7.71
C ASP A 40 -35.24 -5.09 7.24
N ASP A 41 -35.73 -4.52 6.13
CA ASP A 41 -37.05 -4.87 5.57
C ASP A 41 -37.02 -6.11 4.65
N GLY A 42 -35.89 -6.81 4.53
CA GLY A 42 -35.72 -7.88 3.54
C GLY A 42 -34.73 -8.96 3.90
N ASN A 43 -34.91 -9.66 5.03
CA ASN A 43 -34.80 -11.13 5.15
C ASN A 43 -34.75 -11.56 6.63
N ALA A 44 -35.91 -11.97 7.13
CA ALA A 44 -35.94 -12.99 8.17
C ALA A 44 -35.64 -14.33 7.49
N THR A 45 -34.42 -14.85 7.63
CA THR A 45 -34.15 -16.26 7.32
C THR A 45 -33.03 -16.84 8.19
N GLU A 46 -33.38 -17.99 8.73
CA GLU A 46 -32.68 -18.90 9.63
C GLU A 46 -31.15 -18.89 9.63
N LYS A 47 -30.60 -18.88 10.84
CA LYS A 47 -29.25 -19.35 11.16
C LYS A 47 -29.09 -20.81 10.72
N LEU A 48 -28.47 -21.05 9.57
CA LEU A 48 -27.88 -22.35 9.26
C LEU A 48 -26.42 -22.36 9.68
N SER A 49 -26.16 -23.07 10.79
CA SER A 49 -24.82 -23.50 11.18
C SER A 49 -24.28 -24.48 10.13
N VAL A 50 -23.39 -24.02 9.25
CA VAL A 50 -22.63 -24.93 8.37
C VAL A 50 -21.35 -25.33 9.09
N HIS A 51 -21.39 -26.54 9.67
CA HIS A 51 -20.20 -27.31 10.00
C HIS A 51 -19.45 -27.60 8.69
N ALA A 52 -18.30 -26.96 8.47
CA ALA A 52 -17.33 -27.41 7.47
C ALA A 52 -16.29 -28.30 8.17
N SER A 53 -16.44 -29.61 7.92
CA SER A 53 -15.51 -30.67 8.30
C SER A 53 -14.14 -30.50 7.66
N GLY A 54 -13.11 -30.92 8.38
CA GLY A 54 -11.72 -30.59 8.11
C GLY A 54 -11.13 -31.07 6.79
N GLN A 55 -10.19 -30.27 6.30
CA GLN A 55 -8.96 -30.76 5.72
C GLN A 55 -7.79 -30.06 6.42
N GLN A 56 -7.16 -30.83 7.29
CA GLN A 56 -6.05 -30.42 8.13
C GLN A 56 -4.76 -30.41 7.29
N ALA A 57 -4.55 -29.33 6.54
CA ALA A 57 -3.24 -29.08 5.95
C ALA A 57 -2.28 -28.68 7.07
N LYS A 58 -1.19 -29.45 7.23
CA LYS A 58 -0.01 -29.08 8.02
C LYS A 58 0.55 -27.79 7.42
N ASN A 59 0.13 -26.63 7.91
CA ASN A 59 0.80 -25.38 7.59
C ASN A 59 1.47 -24.89 8.88
N ASP A 60 2.69 -24.37 8.75
CA ASP A 60 3.36 -23.64 9.81
C ASP A 60 2.68 -22.27 9.93
N TYR A 61 2.03 -22.01 11.07
CA TYR A 61 1.18 -20.85 11.29
C TYR A 61 1.82 -19.86 12.28
N SER A 62 1.75 -18.58 11.91
CA SER A 62 1.64 -17.48 12.88
C SER A 62 0.20 -16.95 12.86
N ASP A 63 -0.23 -16.22 13.89
CA ASP A 63 -1.58 -15.62 13.96
C ASP A 63 -1.88 -14.64 12.81
N PHE A 64 -0.84 -14.18 12.11
CA PHE A 64 -0.90 -13.06 11.17
C PHE A 64 -0.78 -13.47 9.71
N ILE A 65 -0.13 -14.61 9.43
CA ILE A 65 0.11 -15.10 8.07
C ILE A 65 0.12 -16.64 8.04
N SER A 66 -0.52 -17.17 7.01
CA SER A 66 -0.52 -18.59 6.68
C SER A 66 -0.28 -18.78 5.20
N VAL A 67 0.58 -19.73 4.86
CA VAL A 67 0.91 -20.01 3.47
C VAL A 67 0.81 -21.51 3.23
N SER A 68 -0.04 -21.91 2.29
CA SER A 68 -0.10 -23.26 1.71
C SER A 68 0.48 -23.23 0.29
N ASN A 69 0.55 -24.37 -0.41
CA ASN A 69 1.15 -24.45 -1.74
C ASN A 69 0.65 -23.37 -2.71
N ASN A 70 -0.68 -23.16 -2.78
CA ASN A 70 -1.31 -22.25 -3.72
C ASN A 70 -2.12 -21.13 -3.05
N THR A 71 -2.10 -21.03 -1.72
CA THR A 71 -2.93 -20.06 -0.99
C THR A 71 -2.08 -19.27 -0.02
N LEU A 72 -2.23 -17.95 -0.06
CA LEU A 72 -1.70 -17.02 0.94
C LEU A 72 -2.87 -16.45 1.73
N CYS A 73 -2.85 -16.60 3.05
CA CYS A 73 -3.80 -15.98 3.95
C CYS A 73 -3.09 -14.97 4.86
N VAL A 74 -3.68 -13.80 5.02
CA VAL A 74 -3.19 -12.74 5.93
C VAL A 74 -4.31 -12.33 6.88
N GLU A 75 -3.96 -11.95 8.10
CA GLU A 75 -4.93 -11.39 9.04
C GLU A 75 -5.58 -10.14 8.44
N CYS A 76 -6.91 -10.06 8.55
CA CYS A 76 -7.70 -8.98 7.99
C CYS A 76 -8.85 -8.50 8.88
N GLY A 77 -8.76 -8.72 10.20
CA GLY A 77 -9.79 -8.26 11.14
C GLY A 77 -10.05 -6.74 11.10
N TYR A 78 -9.08 -5.96 10.62
CA TYR A 78 -9.24 -4.52 10.40
C TYR A 78 -10.27 -4.15 9.32
N LEU A 79 -10.70 -5.11 8.49
CA LEU A 79 -11.77 -4.91 7.49
C LEU A 79 -13.18 -4.94 8.11
N GLY A 80 -13.31 -5.39 9.36
CA GLY A 80 -14.58 -5.53 10.07
C GLY A 80 -15.16 -6.94 10.02
N GLU A 81 -16.11 -7.21 10.91
CA GLU A 81 -16.62 -8.58 11.16
C GLU A 81 -17.61 -9.09 10.09
N ASN A 82 -18.23 -8.18 9.32
CA ASN A 82 -19.34 -8.50 8.40
C ASN A 82 -18.94 -8.42 6.92
N ILE A 83 -17.66 -8.55 6.61
CA ILE A 83 -17.16 -8.52 5.24
C ILE A 83 -17.23 -9.91 4.60
N SER A 84 -17.85 -9.98 3.42
CA SER A 84 -17.85 -11.21 2.62
C SER A 84 -16.68 -11.25 1.63
N ALA A 85 -16.29 -12.44 1.18
CA ALA A 85 -15.26 -12.58 0.15
C ALA A 85 -15.66 -11.86 -1.16
N GLU A 86 -16.95 -11.83 -1.49
CA GLU A 86 -17.52 -11.21 -2.69
C GLU A 86 -17.37 -9.68 -2.69
N GLU A 87 -17.22 -9.08 -1.51
CA GLU A 87 -16.97 -7.65 -1.30
C GLU A 87 -15.48 -7.30 -1.35
N THR A 88 -14.62 -8.30 -1.57
CA THR A 88 -13.16 -8.16 -1.53
C THR A 88 -12.48 -8.72 -2.77
N LEU A 89 -11.16 -8.53 -2.84
CA LEU A 89 -10.30 -9.20 -3.81
C LEU A 89 -9.86 -10.60 -3.35
N TYR A 90 -10.26 -11.04 -2.16
CA TYR A 90 -9.88 -12.33 -1.58
C TYR A 90 -10.83 -13.44 -2.05
N ASN A 91 -10.28 -14.63 -2.26
CA ASN A 91 -11.07 -15.80 -2.65
C ASN A 91 -11.93 -16.33 -1.51
N GLN A 92 -11.43 -16.24 -0.27
CA GLN A 92 -12.09 -16.76 0.91
C GLN A 92 -11.68 -15.98 2.17
N ILE A 93 -12.60 -15.91 3.12
CA ILE A 93 -12.37 -15.36 4.45
C ILE A 93 -12.60 -16.49 5.45
N LEU A 94 -11.60 -16.79 6.27
CA LEU A 94 -11.58 -17.90 7.21
C LEU A 94 -11.29 -17.40 8.62
N ILE A 95 -11.63 -18.20 9.62
CA ILE A 95 -11.19 -17.96 11.00
C ILE A 95 -10.00 -18.87 11.29
N SER A 96 -8.91 -18.28 11.79
CA SER A 96 -7.71 -19.01 12.20
C SER A 96 -8.01 -19.91 13.40
N LYS A 97 -7.11 -20.85 13.69
CA LYS A 97 -7.24 -21.70 14.90
C LYS A 97 -7.27 -20.90 16.20
N TYR A 98 -6.77 -19.67 16.18
CA TYR A 98 -6.67 -18.76 17.32
C TYR A 98 -7.80 -17.72 17.33
N GLY A 99 -8.76 -17.81 16.40
CA GLY A 99 -9.91 -16.91 16.33
C GLY A 99 -9.71 -15.66 15.47
N SER A 100 -8.54 -15.46 14.86
CA SER A 100 -8.27 -14.31 13.98
C SER A 100 -8.96 -14.45 12.64
N GLN A 101 -9.54 -13.38 12.12
CA GLN A 101 -10.09 -13.34 10.76
C GLN A 101 -8.96 -13.26 9.73
N MET A 102 -8.95 -14.22 8.80
CA MET A 102 -7.92 -14.40 7.78
C MET A 102 -8.53 -14.24 6.39
N CYS A 103 -7.91 -13.41 5.56
CA CYS A 103 -8.30 -13.20 4.18
C CYS A 103 -7.30 -13.89 3.25
N CYS A 104 -7.79 -14.79 2.40
CA CYS A 104 -6.95 -15.69 1.61
C CYS A 104 -7.08 -15.46 0.11
N LEU A 105 -5.92 -15.48 -0.57
CA LEU A 105 -5.77 -15.42 -2.01
C LEU A 105 -5.29 -16.78 -2.53
N GLU A 106 -5.98 -17.32 -3.53
CA GLU A 106 -5.56 -18.49 -4.29
C GLU A 106 -4.65 -18.05 -5.44
N ASP A 107 -3.39 -17.78 -5.10
CA ASP A 107 -2.35 -17.40 -6.05
C ASP A 107 -1.06 -18.15 -5.71
N GLY A 108 -0.72 -19.14 -6.55
CA GLY A 108 0.47 -19.97 -6.37
C GLY A 108 1.78 -19.19 -6.52
N SER A 109 1.82 -18.16 -7.37
CA SER A 109 2.99 -17.29 -7.52
C SER A 109 3.19 -16.44 -6.26
N LEU A 110 2.12 -15.87 -5.71
CA LEU A 110 2.16 -15.08 -4.49
C LEU A 110 2.47 -15.94 -3.26
N ALA A 111 1.87 -17.13 -3.15
CA ALA A 111 2.17 -18.09 -2.09
C ALA A 111 3.63 -18.55 -2.14
N SER A 112 4.16 -18.80 -3.34
CA SER A 112 5.58 -19.13 -3.53
C SER A 112 6.50 -17.99 -3.11
N LEU A 113 6.20 -16.75 -3.53
CA LEU A 113 6.92 -15.55 -3.08
C LEU A 113 6.89 -15.41 -1.56
N ALA A 114 5.71 -15.54 -0.93
CA ALA A 114 5.54 -15.43 0.51
C ALA A 114 6.35 -16.50 1.26
N ARG A 115 6.32 -17.77 0.83
CA ARG A 115 7.17 -18.82 1.41
C ARG A 115 8.64 -18.46 1.36
N LYS A 116 9.12 -17.92 0.23
CA LYS A 116 10.52 -17.53 0.06
C LYS A 116 10.91 -16.37 0.99
N VAL A 117 10.07 -15.33 1.06
CA VAL A 117 10.29 -14.17 1.95
C VAL A 117 10.28 -14.59 3.43
N LEU A 118 9.35 -15.47 3.81
CA LEU A 118 9.21 -15.97 5.18
C LEU A 118 10.16 -17.13 5.52
N LYS A 119 10.95 -17.61 4.55
CA LYS A 119 11.85 -18.77 4.68
C LYS A 119 11.13 -20.04 5.17
N ILE A 120 9.92 -20.29 4.65
CA ILE A 120 9.09 -21.45 4.98
C ILE A 120 9.39 -22.59 3.98
N GLY A 121 9.95 -23.70 4.48
CA GLY A 121 10.27 -24.91 3.73
C GLY A 121 11.65 -24.90 3.04
N ASP A 122 12.17 -26.09 2.72
CA ASP A 122 13.56 -26.33 2.27
C ASP A 122 13.84 -26.06 0.78
N SER A 123 12.93 -25.40 0.04
CA SER A 123 13.11 -25.21 -1.41
C SER A 123 13.19 -23.75 -1.81
N GLU A 124 14.42 -23.26 -1.83
CA GLU A 124 14.93 -22.02 -2.45
C GLU A 124 14.71 -21.97 -3.98
N LYS A 125 13.70 -22.66 -4.53
CA LYS A 125 13.46 -22.61 -5.98
C LYS A 125 13.19 -21.14 -6.35
N PRO A 126 13.90 -20.59 -7.36
CA PRO A 126 13.61 -19.25 -7.85
C PRO A 126 12.12 -19.14 -8.17
N ILE A 127 11.54 -17.96 -7.93
CA ILE A 127 10.21 -17.67 -8.45
C ILE A 127 10.24 -17.97 -9.95
N ASP A 128 9.29 -18.78 -10.41
CA ASP A 128 9.23 -19.17 -11.82
C ASP A 128 9.24 -17.92 -12.70
N LYS A 129 9.95 -17.97 -13.83
CA LYS A 129 10.09 -16.81 -14.72
C LYS A 129 8.74 -16.30 -15.23
N ASP A 130 7.76 -17.21 -15.33
CA ASP A 130 6.41 -16.91 -15.78
C ASP A 130 5.52 -16.36 -14.66
N SER A 131 5.98 -16.43 -13.39
CA SER A 131 5.26 -15.84 -12.26
C SER A 131 5.21 -14.33 -12.36
N PHE A 132 4.01 -13.79 -12.18
CA PHE A 132 3.69 -12.37 -12.35
C PHE A 132 3.94 -11.83 -13.76
N SER A 133 3.84 -12.68 -14.80
CA SER A 133 3.93 -12.25 -16.21
C SER A 133 2.99 -11.08 -16.53
N TRP A 134 1.75 -11.11 -16.03
CA TRP A 134 0.77 -10.02 -16.17
C TRP A 134 1.27 -8.65 -15.69
N TRP A 135 2.26 -8.63 -14.81
CA TRP A 135 2.89 -7.44 -14.24
C TRP A 135 4.22 -7.14 -14.92
N ARG A 136 5.10 -8.16 -15.05
CA ARG A 136 6.43 -8.05 -15.65
C ARG A 136 6.39 -7.77 -17.14
N GLU A 137 5.43 -8.31 -17.87
CA GLU A 137 5.34 -8.19 -19.33
C GLU A 137 4.81 -6.84 -19.78
N ARG A 138 4.18 -6.08 -18.87
CA ARG A 138 3.65 -4.75 -19.19
C ARG A 138 4.74 -3.83 -19.76
N PRO A 139 4.40 -2.99 -20.76
CA PRO A 139 5.35 -2.04 -21.31
C PRO A 139 5.73 -1.00 -20.26
N ASN A 140 7.00 -0.57 -20.26
CA ASN A 140 7.50 0.49 -19.39
C ASN A 140 7.08 0.29 -17.92
N SER A 141 7.35 -0.91 -17.41
CA SER A 141 7.00 -1.34 -16.07
C SER A 141 8.23 -1.54 -15.21
N ALA A 142 8.09 -1.31 -13.90
CA ALA A 142 9.11 -1.58 -12.93
C ALA A 142 8.49 -1.79 -11.55
N HIS A 143 9.17 -2.60 -10.74
CA HIS A 143 8.93 -2.73 -9.32
C HIS A 143 10.26 -2.94 -8.60
N LEU A 144 10.53 -2.05 -7.67
CA LEU A 144 11.79 -1.98 -6.95
C LEU A 144 11.54 -2.10 -5.46
N TYR A 145 12.49 -2.68 -4.75
CA TYR A 145 12.54 -2.62 -3.30
C TYR A 145 13.63 -1.66 -2.83
N LEU A 146 13.47 -1.14 -1.62
CA LEU A 146 14.51 -0.34 -0.97
C LEU A 146 15.74 -1.22 -0.73
N LYS A 147 16.88 -0.79 -1.25
CA LYS A 147 18.18 -1.46 -1.08
C LYS A 147 18.91 -0.91 0.14
N ASP A 148 19.10 0.41 0.14
CA ASP A 148 19.81 1.12 1.18
C ASP A 148 19.40 2.61 1.19
N LEU A 149 19.94 3.32 2.18
CA LEU A 149 19.78 4.76 2.34
C LEU A 149 21.18 5.38 2.23
N TYR A 150 21.40 6.23 1.24
CA TYR A 150 22.67 6.97 1.12
C TYR A 150 22.43 8.46 1.32
N ARG A 151 23.09 9.01 2.35
CA ARG A 151 22.92 10.41 2.82
C ARG A 151 21.47 10.72 3.18
N THR A 152 20.70 11.19 2.20
CA THR A 152 19.31 11.63 2.31
C THR A 152 18.52 11.22 1.08
N GLN A 153 18.87 10.10 0.44
CA GLN A 153 18.16 9.56 -0.72
C GLN A 153 17.83 8.08 -0.50
N LEU A 154 16.66 7.69 -0.98
CA LEU A 154 16.25 6.30 -1.05
C LEU A 154 16.94 5.68 -2.27
N HIS A 155 17.64 4.57 -2.08
CA HIS A 155 18.19 3.80 -3.19
C HIS A 155 17.34 2.57 -3.43
N TRP A 156 16.83 2.46 -4.65
CA TRP A 156 15.98 1.36 -5.07
C TRP A 156 16.77 0.34 -5.90
N THR A 157 16.44 -0.94 -5.75
CA THR A 157 17.03 -2.01 -6.55
C THR A 157 15.99 -2.75 -7.38
N ALA A 158 16.35 -3.06 -8.63
CA ALA A 158 15.60 -3.94 -9.52
C ALA A 158 16.09 -5.40 -9.43
N THR A 159 16.98 -5.70 -8.49
CA THR A 159 17.61 -7.01 -8.35
C THR A 159 17.67 -7.40 -6.88
N GLU A 160 17.10 -8.55 -6.54
CA GLU A 160 17.15 -9.15 -5.21
C GLU A 160 16.91 -10.68 -5.30
N GLU A 161 17.04 -11.38 -4.17
CA GLU A 161 17.13 -12.84 -4.10
C GLU A 161 15.85 -13.58 -4.53
N THR A 162 14.67 -13.01 -4.32
CA THR A 162 13.39 -13.60 -4.74
C THR A 162 13.16 -13.49 -6.25
N GLY A 163 13.78 -12.51 -6.90
CA GLY A 163 13.58 -12.18 -8.30
C GLY A 163 12.28 -11.43 -8.56
N SER A 164 11.53 -10.99 -7.53
CA SER A 164 10.28 -10.24 -7.66
C SER A 164 10.48 -8.76 -8.01
N ALA A 165 11.68 -8.21 -7.75
CA ALA A 165 12.05 -6.91 -8.30
C ALA A 165 12.41 -7.00 -9.80
N PHE A 166 12.07 -5.97 -10.56
CA PHE A 166 12.44 -5.84 -11.97
C PHE A 166 12.31 -4.39 -12.45
N SER A 167 12.98 -4.06 -13.55
CA SER A 167 12.75 -2.79 -14.25
C SER A 167 12.90 -2.95 -15.76
N LYS A 168 11.91 -2.47 -16.50
CA LYS A 168 11.95 -2.20 -17.94
C LYS A 168 12.11 -0.70 -18.23
N LEU A 169 12.40 0.08 -17.20
CA LEU A 169 12.68 1.52 -17.29
C LEU A 169 14.11 1.80 -16.82
N PRO A 170 14.81 2.77 -17.44
CA PRO A 170 16.07 3.26 -16.90
C PRO A 170 15.85 3.87 -15.52
N ILE A 171 16.80 3.60 -14.62
CA ILE A 171 16.85 4.18 -13.27
C ILE A 171 18.08 5.07 -13.21
N VAL A 172 17.89 6.35 -12.91
CA VAL A 172 18.96 7.35 -12.75
C VAL A 172 19.15 7.66 -11.27
N ASP A 173 20.39 7.86 -10.86
CA ASP A 173 20.80 8.13 -9.47
C ASP A 173 20.29 7.08 -8.46
N GLN A 174 20.00 5.85 -8.92
CA GLN A 174 19.40 4.78 -8.11
C GLN A 174 18.07 5.16 -7.42
N ASN A 175 17.44 6.27 -7.82
CA ASN A 175 16.21 6.78 -7.18
C ASN A 175 15.09 7.12 -8.17
N LYS A 176 15.43 7.42 -9.43
CA LYS A 176 14.48 8.04 -10.37
C LYS A 176 14.21 7.15 -11.57
N PHE A 177 12.94 6.83 -11.81
CA PHE A 177 12.53 6.25 -13.09
C PHE A 177 12.58 7.30 -14.20
N VAL A 178 13.07 6.93 -15.38
CA VAL A 178 13.02 7.78 -16.58
C VAL A 178 11.97 7.25 -17.54
N ILE A 179 10.99 8.09 -17.89
CA ILE A 179 9.89 7.73 -18.79
C ILE A 179 10.38 7.67 -20.23
N GLU A 180 10.31 6.51 -20.86
CA GLU A 180 10.78 6.32 -22.24
C GLU A 180 9.70 6.55 -23.30
N LYS A 181 8.43 6.37 -22.96
CA LYS A 181 7.30 6.59 -23.88
C LYS A 181 6.22 7.44 -23.23
N THR A 182 5.69 8.41 -23.96
CA THR A 182 4.56 9.22 -23.51
C THR A 182 3.31 8.35 -23.32
N GLY A 183 2.58 8.56 -22.23
CA GLY A 183 1.36 7.79 -21.95
C GLY A 183 0.79 8.03 -20.56
N HIS A 184 -0.29 7.31 -20.23
CA HIS A 184 -0.80 7.21 -18.88
C HIS A 184 -0.10 6.08 -18.16
N TYR A 185 0.23 6.31 -16.89
CA TYR A 185 0.94 5.37 -16.06
C TYR A 185 0.24 5.25 -14.72
N PHE A 186 0.14 4.03 -14.23
CA PHE A 186 -0.16 3.78 -12.83
C PHE A 186 1.15 3.76 -12.05
N VAL A 187 1.24 4.60 -11.03
CA VAL A 187 2.42 4.73 -10.16
C VAL A 187 2.00 4.42 -8.74
N TYR A 188 2.83 3.69 -8.01
CA TYR A 188 2.56 3.34 -6.62
C TYR A 188 3.86 3.23 -5.82
N ALA A 189 3.81 3.57 -4.54
CA ALA A 189 4.92 3.44 -3.62
C ALA A 189 4.42 3.14 -2.20
N ALA A 190 5.19 2.34 -1.47
CA ALA A 190 5.01 2.09 -0.05
C ALA A 190 6.30 2.40 0.70
N VAL A 191 6.17 3.13 1.81
CA VAL A 191 7.24 3.32 2.80
C VAL A 191 6.69 3.00 4.17
N VAL A 192 7.34 2.11 4.89
CA VAL A 192 7.03 1.74 6.27
C VAL A 192 7.88 2.59 7.20
N PHE A 193 7.21 3.23 8.14
CA PHE A 193 7.85 4.01 9.18
C PHE A 193 7.80 3.26 10.51
N ASP A 194 8.92 3.24 11.23
CA ASP A 194 9.07 2.67 12.56
C ASP A 194 9.61 3.71 13.55
N PHE A 195 8.71 4.14 14.43
CA PHE A 195 8.92 5.14 15.48
C PHE A 195 8.98 4.52 16.87
N ARG A 196 9.17 3.19 16.99
CA ARG A 196 9.24 2.51 18.31
C ARG A 196 10.36 3.05 19.21
N THR A 197 11.38 3.68 18.64
CA THR A 197 12.53 4.26 19.35
C THR A 197 12.28 5.65 19.93
N VAL A 198 11.20 6.33 19.53
CA VAL A 198 10.89 7.70 19.99
C VAL A 198 9.67 7.72 20.90
N THR A 199 9.63 8.67 21.83
CA THR A 199 8.49 8.84 22.76
C THR A 199 7.25 9.40 22.07
N LYS A 200 7.42 10.36 21.16
CA LYS A 200 6.36 10.98 20.37
C LYS A 200 6.64 10.77 18.88
N VAL A 201 5.64 10.31 18.13
CA VAL A 201 5.78 10.12 16.68
C VAL A 201 5.86 11.51 16.01
N PRO A 202 6.95 11.82 15.28
CA PRO A 202 7.10 13.08 14.57
C PRO A 202 6.19 13.12 13.34
N GLN A 203 6.01 14.32 12.78
CA GLN A 203 5.38 14.46 11.47
C GLN A 203 6.33 13.99 10.38
N VAL A 204 5.86 13.06 9.55
CA VAL A 204 6.56 12.59 8.36
C VAL A 204 5.78 12.94 7.11
N TYR A 205 6.53 13.18 6.06
CA TYR A 205 6.03 13.53 4.74
C TYR A 205 6.62 12.58 3.73
N PHE A 206 5.74 11.94 2.97
CA PHE A 206 6.07 10.92 1.99
C PHE A 206 5.44 11.30 0.66
N ASN A 207 6.25 11.38 -0.39
CA ASN A 207 5.85 11.90 -1.68
C ASN A 207 6.34 11.07 -2.85
N ILE A 208 5.56 11.11 -3.92
CA ILE A 208 6.00 10.81 -5.28
C ILE A 208 6.16 12.15 -6.01
N THR A 209 7.35 12.40 -6.54
CA THR A 209 7.74 13.67 -7.18
C THR A 209 8.07 13.44 -8.64
N GLY A 210 7.59 14.31 -9.51
CA GLY A 210 7.93 14.35 -10.94
C GLY A 210 8.95 15.44 -11.25
N PHE A 211 9.79 15.19 -12.26
CA PHE A 211 10.76 16.14 -12.81
C PHE A 211 10.52 16.25 -14.31
N LEU A 212 10.49 17.49 -14.81
CA LEU A 212 10.32 17.74 -16.24
C LEU A 212 11.67 17.55 -16.98
N PRO A 213 11.66 16.97 -18.19
CA PRO A 213 12.88 16.68 -18.96
C PRO A 213 13.67 17.95 -19.31
N VAL A 214 12.98 19.06 -19.55
CA VAL A 214 13.58 20.32 -20.03
C VAL A 214 14.05 21.20 -18.86
N ILE A 215 13.50 21.00 -17.66
CA ILE A 215 13.85 21.80 -16.49
C ILE A 215 13.98 20.90 -15.26
N SER A 216 15.14 20.25 -15.13
CA SER A 216 15.44 19.32 -14.02
C SER A 216 15.38 19.96 -12.63
N ARG A 217 15.39 21.30 -12.55
CA ARG A 217 15.26 22.07 -11.29
C ARG A 217 13.80 22.28 -10.85
N PHE A 218 12.82 22.13 -11.74
CA PHE A 218 11.42 22.21 -11.35
C PHE A 218 10.90 20.82 -11.02
N THR A 219 10.69 20.62 -9.73
CA THR A 219 9.99 19.45 -9.18
C THR A 219 8.53 19.78 -9.01
N PHE A 220 7.67 18.79 -9.21
CA PHE A 220 6.26 18.90 -8.86
C PHE A 220 5.83 17.67 -8.07
N VAL A 221 5.06 17.89 -7.01
CA VAL A 221 4.51 16.80 -6.22
C VAL A 221 3.37 16.17 -7.02
N LEU A 222 3.51 14.89 -7.37
CA LEU A 222 2.45 14.12 -8.01
C LEU A 222 1.40 13.70 -6.98
N MET A 223 1.89 13.14 -5.88
CA MET A 223 1.10 12.62 -4.77
C MET A 223 1.91 12.79 -3.50
N GLY A 224 1.24 13.12 -2.41
CA GLY A 224 1.88 13.28 -1.11
C GLY A 224 0.95 12.86 0.01
N LYS A 225 1.53 12.27 1.04
CA LYS A 225 0.83 11.91 2.27
C LYS A 225 1.59 12.50 3.45
N TYR A 226 0.82 13.09 4.36
CA TYR A 226 1.30 13.50 5.68
C TYR A 226 0.91 12.41 6.67
N GLY A 227 1.86 12.01 7.50
CA GLY A 227 1.68 11.00 8.54
C GLY A 227 2.31 11.45 9.84
N GLY A 228 1.98 10.74 10.92
CA GLY A 228 2.56 10.97 12.22
C GLY A 228 1.94 12.12 13.02
N SER A 229 1.72 11.84 14.29
CA SER A 229 1.27 12.76 15.34
C SER A 229 1.63 12.14 16.69
N PRO A 230 1.67 12.90 17.79
CA PRO A 230 1.99 12.34 19.11
C PRO A 230 1.11 11.15 19.54
N PHE A 231 -0.07 10.98 18.93
CA PHE A 231 -1.04 9.92 19.22
C PHE A 231 -1.09 8.82 18.15
N SER A 232 -0.27 8.92 17.10
CA SER A 232 -0.22 7.92 16.03
C SER A 232 0.42 6.62 16.50
N GLU A 233 0.03 5.52 15.87
CA GLU A 233 0.71 4.24 16.02
C GLU A 233 2.20 4.37 15.71
N LYS A 234 3.00 3.61 16.47
CA LYS A 234 4.45 3.64 16.41
C LYS A 234 5.00 3.03 15.13
N ARG A 235 4.24 2.20 14.42
CA ARG A 235 4.62 1.65 13.12
C ARG A 235 3.45 1.81 12.18
N HIS A 236 3.69 2.38 11.00
CA HIS A 236 2.62 2.50 10.00
C HIS A 236 3.19 2.58 8.59
N THR A 237 2.37 2.18 7.61
CA THR A 237 2.72 2.17 6.20
C THR A 237 2.11 3.36 5.49
N GLY A 238 2.96 4.21 4.91
CA GLY A 238 2.55 5.19 3.91
C GLY A 238 2.42 4.51 2.56
N TYR A 239 1.21 4.38 2.04
CA TYR A 239 0.94 3.91 0.68
C TYR A 239 0.40 5.06 -0.17
N LEU A 240 0.97 5.24 -1.35
CA LEU A 240 0.54 6.20 -2.36
C LEU A 240 0.36 5.46 -3.69
N CYS A 241 -0.76 5.69 -4.38
CA CYS A 241 -0.96 5.22 -5.73
C CYS A 241 -1.85 6.16 -6.54
N GLY A 242 -1.70 6.14 -7.86
CA GLY A 242 -2.51 6.97 -8.75
C GLY A 242 -2.13 6.84 -10.22
N ILE A 243 -2.98 7.40 -11.07
CA ILE A 243 -2.77 7.44 -12.52
C ILE A 243 -2.38 8.86 -12.92
N SER A 244 -1.30 8.99 -13.70
CA SER A 244 -0.88 10.28 -14.25
C SER A 244 -0.37 10.14 -15.68
N LYS A 245 -0.47 11.23 -16.45
CA LYS A 245 0.10 11.30 -17.80
C LYS A 245 1.55 11.78 -17.71
N PHE A 246 2.46 11.01 -18.27
CA PHE A 246 3.87 11.38 -18.38
C PHE A 246 4.30 11.51 -19.84
N TYR A 247 5.25 12.40 -20.07
CA TYR A 247 5.90 12.58 -21.36
C TYR A 247 7.27 11.91 -21.33
N LYS A 248 7.75 11.48 -22.51
CA LYS A 248 9.10 10.97 -22.67
C LYS A 248 10.13 11.94 -22.04
N GLY A 249 11.04 11.40 -21.24
CA GLY A 249 12.07 12.12 -20.51
C GLY A 249 11.65 12.62 -19.12
N HIS A 250 10.37 12.52 -18.74
CA HIS A 250 9.98 12.76 -17.35
C HIS A 250 10.74 11.84 -16.42
N GLN A 251 11.15 12.36 -15.26
CA GLN A 251 11.68 11.53 -14.19
C GLN A 251 10.69 11.47 -13.03
N ILE A 252 10.63 10.34 -12.34
CA ILE A 252 9.73 10.14 -11.20
C ILE A 252 10.54 9.54 -10.06
N SER A 253 10.44 10.13 -8.87
CA SER A 253 11.13 9.66 -7.68
C SER A 253 10.20 9.58 -6.48
N VAL A 254 10.64 8.85 -5.47
CA VAL A 254 10.06 8.88 -4.14
C VAL A 254 10.94 9.73 -3.23
N SER A 255 10.32 10.51 -2.35
CA SER A 255 11.02 11.29 -1.33
C SER A 255 10.29 11.23 0.00
N VAL A 256 11.07 11.26 1.07
CA VAL A 256 10.61 11.31 2.44
C VAL A 256 11.37 12.42 3.16
N ASN A 257 10.73 13.14 4.09
CA ASN A 257 11.40 14.23 4.82
C ASN A 257 12.41 13.74 5.86
N ASP A 258 12.17 12.59 6.47
CA ASP A 258 13.02 11.98 7.49
C ASP A 258 13.22 10.48 7.24
N HIS A 259 14.45 10.11 6.87
CA HIS A 259 14.80 8.74 6.54
C HIS A 259 15.18 7.90 7.77
N SER A 260 15.41 8.53 8.93
CA SER A 260 15.88 7.84 10.13
C SER A 260 14.85 6.86 10.71
N PHE A 261 13.59 7.04 10.35
CA PHE A 261 12.46 6.21 10.78
C PHE A 261 11.99 5.22 9.72
N ILE A 262 12.69 5.08 8.59
CA ILE A 262 12.31 4.10 7.57
C ILE A 262 12.69 2.70 8.05
N ASP A 263 11.73 1.79 8.02
CA ASP A 263 11.93 0.40 8.36
C ASP A 263 12.73 -0.30 7.25
N ASN A 264 13.97 -0.68 7.52
CA ASN A 264 14.85 -1.34 6.55
C ASN A 264 14.62 -2.86 6.44
N THR A 265 13.53 -3.39 6.99
CA THR A 265 13.16 -4.80 6.80
C THR A 265 13.02 -5.08 5.29
N PRO A 266 13.60 -6.18 4.77
CA PRO A 266 13.44 -6.56 3.37
C PRO A 266 11.97 -6.57 2.95
N TYR A 267 11.69 -6.09 1.74
CA TYR A 267 10.34 -6.06 1.13
C TYR A 267 9.32 -5.10 1.78
N ALA A 268 9.66 -4.44 2.90
CA ALA A 268 8.74 -3.51 3.56
C ALA A 268 8.45 -2.25 2.72
N ASN A 269 9.43 -1.79 1.94
CA ASN A 269 9.33 -0.60 1.12
C ASN A 269 9.50 -0.94 -0.34
N PHE A 270 8.64 -0.39 -1.18
CA PHE A 270 8.68 -0.62 -2.62
C PHE A 270 8.21 0.58 -3.43
N PHE A 271 8.67 0.65 -4.66
CA PHE A 271 8.31 1.68 -5.62
C PHE A 271 8.09 1.04 -6.99
N GLY A 272 6.94 1.29 -7.60
CA GLY A 272 6.60 0.69 -8.88
C GLY A 272 5.77 1.59 -9.79
N ILE A 273 5.78 1.20 -11.06
CA ILE A 273 5.15 1.93 -12.14
C ILE A 273 4.86 0.97 -13.30
N PHE A 274 3.79 1.19 -14.04
CA PHE A 274 3.60 0.59 -15.37
C PHE A 274 2.76 1.48 -16.26
N LYS A 275 3.01 1.40 -17.57
CA LYS A 275 2.21 2.10 -18.57
C LYS A 275 0.87 1.39 -18.76
N LEU A 276 -0.20 2.18 -18.87
CA LEU A 276 -1.54 1.76 -19.27
C LEU A 276 -1.71 1.72 -20.80
#